data_AF-A0A8C3QP61-F1
#
_entry.id   AF-A0A8C3QP61-F1
#
_cell.length_a   1.000
_cell.length_b   1.000
_cell.length_c   1.000
_cell.angle_alpha   90.00
_cell.angle_beta   90.00
_cell.angle_gamma   90.00
#
_symmetry.space_group_name_H-M   'P 1'
#
loop_
_entity.id
_entity.type
_entity.pdbx_description
1 polymer ?
#
loop_
_entity_poly.entity_id
_entity_poly.type
_entity_poly.pdbx_seq_one_letter_code
_entity_poly.pdbx_strand_id
1 'polypeptide(L)'
;MTVVNGRPTLTINVSTAREHWLEGMLRHEIGTHYFRGFNNNSQPWCNRNGRRKHGLKPINPTEEGLASIHSVLFRKDPFLWRAALLYYTVYQASQMSFSQLFQDVGKFVKDPNTRWDYCVRAKRGWTDTSQPGCFNKDQVYLDGILRILRYRESIDFHLLTALGKISYEDVDRLKGLAVIENMRVPHFLQDHARYMEHLKKIMEVNELTDEELQDLIN
;
A
#
# COMPACT_ATOMS: atom_id res chain seq x y z
N MET A 1 -6.76 -1.06 -9.14
CA MET A 1 -7.23 -1.92 -10.25
C MET A 1 -8.66 -2.35 -9.95
N THR A 2 -9.59 -2.23 -10.89
CA THR A 2 -10.99 -2.62 -10.72
C THR A 2 -11.28 -3.92 -11.48
N VAL A 3 -12.46 -4.51 -11.25
CA VAL A 3 -12.92 -5.67 -12.04
C VAL A 3 -14.10 -5.19 -12.90
N VAL A 4 -13.93 -5.23 -14.21
CA VAL A 4 -14.97 -4.90 -15.20
C VAL A 4 -15.27 -6.16 -15.99
N ASN A 5 -16.52 -6.63 -15.99
CA ASN A 5 -16.94 -7.87 -16.65
C ASN A 5 -16.08 -9.09 -16.28
N GLY A 6 -15.75 -9.22 -15.00
CA GLY A 6 -14.92 -10.32 -14.48
C GLY A 6 -13.43 -10.22 -14.82
N ARG A 7 -12.98 -9.14 -15.46
CA ARG A 7 -11.57 -8.94 -15.84
C ARG A 7 -10.91 -7.84 -15.02
N PRO A 8 -9.71 -8.09 -14.46
CA PRO A 8 -8.89 -7.02 -13.88
C PRO A 8 -8.65 -5.92 -14.92
N THR A 9 -8.98 -4.69 -14.57
CA THR A 9 -8.95 -3.53 -15.47
C THR A 9 -8.25 -2.35 -14.80
N LEU A 10 -7.30 -1.76 -15.52
CA LEU A 10 -6.56 -0.56 -15.13
C LEU A 10 -6.96 0.58 -16.06
N THR A 11 -7.57 1.63 -15.51
CA THR A 11 -7.96 2.83 -16.26
C THR A 11 -6.93 3.93 -16.02
N ILE A 12 -6.45 4.54 -17.10
CA ILE A 12 -5.39 5.55 -17.05
C ILE A 12 -5.95 6.83 -17.66
N ASN A 13 -5.84 7.93 -16.92
CA ASN A 13 -6.10 9.25 -17.49
C ASN A 13 -4.82 9.76 -18.18
N VAL A 14 -4.83 9.78 -19.50
CA VAL A 14 -3.66 10.15 -20.30
C VAL A 14 -3.31 11.64 -20.13
N SER A 15 -4.27 12.51 -19.82
CA SER A 15 -4.01 13.95 -19.70
C SER A 15 -3.15 14.34 -18.50
N THR A 16 -3.05 13.47 -17.49
CA THR A 16 -2.26 13.70 -16.27
C THR A 16 -1.11 12.70 -16.11
N ALA A 17 -0.92 11.81 -17.09
CA ALA A 17 0.11 10.78 -17.05
C ALA A 17 1.50 11.40 -17.21
N ARG A 18 2.34 11.23 -16.18
CA ARG A 18 3.78 11.52 -16.22
C ARG A 18 4.54 10.21 -16.15
N GLU A 19 5.68 10.10 -16.83
CA GLU A 19 6.45 8.85 -16.97
C GLU A 19 6.68 8.13 -15.63
N HIS A 20 7.41 8.74 -14.69
CA HIS A 20 7.68 8.12 -13.38
C HIS A 20 6.43 7.85 -12.54
N TRP A 21 5.37 8.63 -12.74
CA TRP A 21 4.08 8.38 -12.07
C TRP A 21 3.41 7.14 -12.66
N LEU A 22 3.39 7.02 -13.99
CA LEU A 22 2.82 5.89 -14.72
C LEU A 22 3.56 4.60 -14.38
N GLU A 23 4.89 4.61 -14.40
CA GLU A 23 5.70 3.45 -14.01
C GLU A 23 5.43 3.01 -12.57
N GLY A 24 5.35 3.96 -11.63
CA GLY A 24 5.02 3.68 -10.24
C GLY A 24 3.61 3.08 -10.11
N MET A 25 2.64 3.62 -10.86
CA MET A 25 1.29 3.08 -10.91
C MET A 25 1.26 1.65 -11.49
N LEU A 26 2.05 1.34 -12.52
CA LEU A 26 2.12 -0.02 -13.07
C LEU A 26 2.74 -1.00 -12.07
N ARG A 27 3.77 -0.61 -11.31
CA ARG A 27 4.32 -1.44 -10.23
C ARG A 27 3.34 -1.65 -9.07
N HIS A 28 2.56 -0.62 -8.73
CA HIS A 28 1.50 -0.70 -7.74
C HIS A 28 0.40 -1.68 -8.18
N GLU A 29 -0.16 -1.45 -9.36
CA GLU A 29 -1.36 -2.15 -9.82
C GLU A 29 -1.07 -3.53 -10.42
N ILE A 30 -0.07 -3.62 -11.29
CA ILE A 30 0.30 -4.88 -11.94
C ILE A 30 1.35 -5.61 -11.11
N GLY A 31 2.44 -4.91 -10.78
CA GLY A 31 3.56 -5.44 -10.01
C GLY A 31 3.19 -5.94 -8.61
N THR A 32 2.08 -5.47 -8.04
CA THR A 32 1.64 -5.90 -6.72
C THR A 32 0.27 -6.54 -6.79
N HIS A 33 -0.77 -5.75 -7.06
CA HIS A 33 -2.14 -6.23 -6.88
C HIS A 33 -2.51 -7.34 -7.84
N TYR A 34 -2.13 -7.24 -9.12
CA TYR A 34 -2.40 -8.26 -10.12
C TYR A 34 -1.65 -9.54 -9.84
N PHE A 35 -0.32 -9.51 -9.72
CA PHE A 35 0.46 -10.74 -9.51
C PHE A 35 0.08 -11.46 -8.22
N ARG A 36 -0.08 -10.73 -7.10
CA ARG A 36 -0.54 -11.33 -5.85
C ARG A 36 -1.96 -11.89 -5.97
N GLY A 37 -2.82 -11.23 -6.75
CA GLY A 37 -4.18 -11.71 -7.03
C GLY A 37 -4.19 -12.98 -7.90
N PHE A 38 -3.35 -13.01 -8.93
CA PHE A 38 -3.18 -14.17 -9.81
C PHE A 38 -2.69 -15.37 -9.02
N ASN A 39 -1.62 -15.21 -8.24
CA ASN A 39 -1.05 -16.27 -7.42
C ASN A 39 -2.04 -16.76 -6.35
N ASN A 40 -2.82 -15.85 -5.76
CA ASN A 40 -3.83 -16.19 -4.74
C ASN A 40 -4.90 -17.17 -5.25
N ASN A 41 -5.23 -17.16 -6.55
CA ASN A 41 -6.31 -17.99 -7.10
C ASN A 41 -6.05 -19.49 -6.95
N SER A 42 -4.78 -19.91 -6.96
CA SER A 42 -4.39 -21.31 -6.82
C SER A 42 -4.24 -21.74 -5.35
N GLN A 43 -4.29 -20.80 -4.40
CA GLN A 43 -3.99 -21.10 -3.00
C GLN A 43 -5.20 -21.69 -2.25
N PRO A 44 -4.99 -22.55 -1.23
CA PRO A 44 -6.07 -23.06 -0.38
C PRO A 44 -6.89 -21.96 0.33
N TRP A 45 -6.31 -20.78 0.48
CA TRP A 45 -6.93 -19.59 1.07
C TRP A 45 -7.44 -18.56 0.04
N CYS A 46 -7.63 -18.96 -1.21
CA CYS A 46 -8.05 -18.06 -2.28
C CYS A 46 -9.38 -17.35 -2.01
N ASN A 47 -10.25 -17.95 -1.19
CA ASN A 47 -11.59 -17.47 -0.87
C ASN A 47 -11.83 -17.34 0.65
N ARG A 48 -12.94 -16.71 1.04
CA ARG A 48 -13.30 -16.42 2.45
C ARG A 48 -13.30 -17.66 3.36
N ASN A 49 -13.74 -18.81 2.86
CA ASN A 49 -13.80 -20.04 3.66
C ASN A 49 -12.40 -20.58 3.92
N GLY A 50 -11.54 -20.61 2.90
CA GLY A 50 -10.12 -20.95 3.05
C GLY A 50 -9.42 -20.01 4.01
N ARG A 51 -9.60 -18.69 3.86
CA ARG A 51 -9.03 -17.69 4.77
C ARG A 51 -9.42 -17.92 6.23
N ARG A 52 -10.70 -18.24 6.48
CA ARG A 52 -11.22 -18.55 7.83
C ARG A 52 -10.65 -19.86 8.38
N LYS A 53 -10.64 -20.92 7.56
CA LYS A 53 -10.10 -22.24 7.92
C LYS A 53 -8.64 -22.14 8.39
N HIS A 54 -7.87 -21.27 7.75
CA HIS A 54 -6.47 -21.03 8.09
C HIS A 54 -6.26 -19.88 9.08
N GLY A 55 -7.31 -19.22 9.58
CA GLY A 55 -7.18 -18.10 10.53
C GLY A 55 -6.28 -16.98 10.02
N LEU A 56 -6.43 -16.56 8.76
CA LEU A 56 -5.52 -15.58 8.15
C LEU A 56 -5.68 -14.18 8.73
N LYS A 57 -4.55 -13.50 8.92
CA LYS A 57 -4.50 -12.10 9.35
C LYS A 57 -5.02 -11.16 8.25
N PRO A 58 -5.37 -9.90 8.60
CA PRO A 58 -5.81 -8.91 7.63
C PRO A 58 -4.76 -8.70 6.53
N ILE A 59 -5.21 -8.70 5.26
CA ILE A 59 -4.33 -8.57 4.09
C ILE A 59 -3.90 -7.11 3.88
N ASN A 60 -4.81 -6.18 4.18
CA ASN A 60 -4.73 -4.82 3.66
C ASN A 60 -3.42 -4.09 4.00
N PRO A 61 -2.87 -4.14 5.24
CA PRO A 61 -1.59 -3.49 5.53
C PRO A 61 -0.44 -4.03 4.68
N THR A 62 -0.38 -5.35 4.48
CA THR A 62 0.65 -5.96 3.61
C THR A 62 0.43 -5.58 2.15
N GLU A 63 -0.81 -5.68 1.68
CA GLU A 63 -1.14 -5.46 0.27
C GLU A 63 -0.88 -4.02 -0.16
N GLU A 64 -1.43 -3.06 0.58
CA GLU A 64 -1.32 -1.64 0.28
C GLU A 64 0.06 -1.10 0.64
N GLY A 65 0.71 -1.65 1.67
CA GLY A 65 2.09 -1.34 2.03
C GLY A 65 3.07 -1.71 0.91
N LEU A 66 3.03 -2.95 0.44
CA LEU A 66 3.85 -3.40 -0.71
C LEU A 66 3.57 -2.55 -1.95
N ALA A 67 2.29 -2.33 -2.27
CA ALA A 67 1.93 -1.57 -3.47
C ALA A 67 2.41 -0.11 -3.38
N SER A 68 2.40 0.48 -2.17
CA SER A 68 2.90 1.83 -1.93
C SER A 68 4.43 1.91 -2.06
N ILE A 69 5.17 0.95 -1.48
CA ILE A 69 6.62 0.82 -1.66
C ILE A 69 6.98 0.66 -3.15
N HIS A 70 6.32 -0.27 -3.84
CA HIS A 70 6.59 -0.54 -5.25
C HIS A 70 6.32 0.67 -6.15
N SER A 71 5.41 1.57 -5.76
CA SER A 71 5.11 2.80 -6.49
C SER A 71 6.26 3.82 -6.51
N VAL A 72 7.20 3.71 -5.55
CA VAL A 72 8.37 4.58 -5.43
C VAL A 72 9.69 3.86 -5.75
N LEU A 73 9.67 2.55 -6.00
CA LEU A 73 10.83 1.64 -6.02
C LEU A 73 12.01 2.01 -6.93
N PHE A 74 11.83 2.88 -7.94
CA PHE A 74 12.92 3.33 -8.82
C PHE A 74 12.96 4.85 -9.01
N ARG A 75 12.32 5.59 -8.10
CA ARG A 75 12.43 7.04 -8.11
C ARG A 75 13.83 7.43 -7.63
N LYS A 76 14.40 8.47 -8.25
CA LYS A 76 15.64 9.09 -7.77
C LYS A 76 15.55 9.42 -6.27
N ASP A 77 14.43 10.05 -5.90
CA ASP A 77 14.11 10.42 -4.53
C ASP A 77 12.78 9.76 -4.13
N PRO A 78 12.80 8.56 -3.50
CA PRO A 78 11.61 7.78 -3.18
C PRO A 78 10.91 8.28 -1.91
N PHE A 79 10.48 9.53 -1.91
CA PHE A 79 9.75 10.12 -0.78
C PHE A 79 8.39 9.47 -0.56
N LEU A 80 8.07 9.22 0.71
CA LEU A 80 6.81 8.66 1.21
C LEU A 80 5.80 9.75 1.62
N TRP A 81 6.09 11.02 1.33
CA TRP A 81 5.28 12.18 1.75
C TRP A 81 3.80 12.05 1.39
N ARG A 82 3.46 11.38 0.28
CA ARG A 82 2.07 11.20 -0.13
C ARG A 82 1.32 10.26 0.81
N ALA A 83 1.94 9.16 1.22
CA ALA A 83 1.37 8.25 2.21
C ALA A 83 1.25 8.92 3.57
N ALA A 84 2.27 9.69 3.97
CA ALA A 84 2.26 10.47 5.20
C ALA A 84 1.15 11.54 5.21
N LEU A 85 1.01 12.31 4.13
CA LEU A 85 -0.02 13.33 4.02
C LEU A 85 -1.43 12.71 4.01
N LEU A 86 -1.64 11.56 3.36
CA LEU A 86 -2.91 10.83 3.43
C LEU A 86 -3.24 10.42 4.86
N TYR A 87 -2.27 9.84 5.57
CA TYR A 87 -2.44 9.44 6.97
C TYR A 87 -2.78 10.65 7.85
N TYR A 88 -1.99 11.71 7.74
CA TYR A 88 -2.19 12.98 8.45
C TYR A 88 -3.58 13.57 8.18
N THR A 89 -3.99 13.64 6.91
CA THR A 89 -5.28 14.21 6.51
C THR A 89 -6.44 13.43 7.12
N VAL A 90 -6.38 12.10 7.10
CA VAL A 90 -7.39 11.25 7.73
C VAL A 90 -7.46 11.48 9.24
N TYR A 91 -6.30 11.52 9.91
CA TYR A 91 -6.23 11.78 11.35
C TYR A 91 -6.87 13.14 11.69
N GLN A 92 -6.49 14.21 10.99
CA GLN A 92 -7.06 15.54 11.21
C GLN A 92 -8.56 15.59 10.89
N ALA A 93 -9.01 14.89 9.84
CA ALA A 93 -10.42 14.80 9.51
C ALA A 93 -11.26 14.22 10.66
N SER A 94 -10.68 13.30 11.44
CA SER A 94 -11.36 12.73 12.62
C SER A 94 -11.64 13.76 13.72
N GLN A 95 -10.94 14.90 13.71
CA GLN A 95 -10.99 15.95 14.74
C GLN A 95 -11.58 17.28 14.23
N MET A 96 -11.75 17.45 12.91
CA MET A 96 -12.08 18.73 12.29
C MET A 96 -13.29 18.63 11.38
N SER A 97 -13.99 19.74 11.16
CA SER A 97 -14.94 19.87 10.05
C SER A 97 -14.22 19.81 8.68
N PHE A 98 -14.96 19.66 7.58
CA PHE A 98 -14.38 19.70 6.24
C PHE A 98 -13.71 21.05 5.94
N SER A 99 -14.34 22.18 6.32
CA SER A 99 -13.78 23.50 6.07
C SER A 99 -12.50 23.74 6.87
N GLN A 100 -12.47 23.32 8.14
CA GLN A 100 -11.27 23.37 8.99
C GLN A 100 -10.15 22.50 8.41
N LEU A 101 -10.46 21.26 8.01
CA LEU A 101 -9.51 20.36 7.37
C LEU A 101 -8.94 20.96 6.08
N PHE A 102 -9.79 21.58 5.25
CA PHE A 102 -9.37 22.26 4.02
C PHE A 102 -8.43 23.44 4.29
N GLN A 103 -8.59 24.16 5.40
CA GLN A 103 -7.61 25.18 5.77
C GLN A 103 -6.32 24.55 6.30
N ASP A 104 -6.42 23.55 7.17
CA ASP A 104 -5.29 22.87 7.80
C ASP A 104 -4.34 22.22 6.79
N VAL A 105 -4.89 21.43 5.84
CA VAL A 105 -4.08 20.77 4.79
C VAL A 105 -3.37 21.80 3.88
N GLY A 106 -3.83 23.05 3.85
CA GLY A 106 -3.22 24.15 3.11
C GLY A 106 -1.81 24.52 3.54
N LYS A 107 -1.38 24.09 4.73
CA LYS A 107 0.02 24.21 5.15
C LYS A 107 0.96 23.42 4.23
N PHE A 108 0.49 22.27 3.70
CA PHE A 108 1.26 21.38 2.82
C PHE A 108 0.85 21.47 1.34
N VAL A 109 -0.45 21.57 1.04
CA VAL A 109 -0.97 21.52 -0.34
C VAL A 109 -1.52 22.88 -0.75
N LYS A 110 -0.76 23.60 -1.59
CA LYS A 110 -1.12 24.97 -2.01
C LYS A 110 -2.26 25.01 -3.01
N ASP A 111 -2.26 24.12 -4.00
CA ASP A 111 -3.33 24.03 -5.00
C ASP A 111 -4.67 23.62 -4.34
N PRO A 112 -5.73 24.45 -4.45
CA PRO A 112 -7.00 24.20 -3.78
C PRO A 112 -7.74 22.97 -4.34
N ASN A 113 -7.58 22.63 -5.62
CA ASN A 113 -8.23 21.45 -6.22
C ASN A 113 -7.62 20.16 -5.67
N THR A 114 -6.30 20.07 -5.64
CA THR A 114 -5.58 18.94 -5.02
C THR A 114 -5.94 18.82 -3.54
N ARG A 115 -6.04 19.95 -2.83
CA ARG A 115 -6.41 19.97 -1.42
C ARG A 115 -7.84 19.47 -1.20
N TRP A 116 -8.77 19.88 -2.05
CA TRP A 116 -10.14 19.40 -2.05
C TRP A 116 -10.18 17.88 -2.21
N ASP A 117 -9.40 17.31 -3.13
CA ASP A 117 -9.33 15.86 -3.32
C ASP A 117 -8.88 15.12 -2.05
N TYR A 118 -7.88 15.63 -1.34
CA TYR A 118 -7.47 15.07 -0.04
C TYR A 118 -8.60 15.11 1.00
N CYS A 119 -9.28 16.25 1.11
CA CYS A 119 -10.37 16.43 2.07
C CYS A 119 -11.56 15.53 1.76
N VAL A 120 -11.97 15.44 0.49
CA VAL A 120 -13.05 14.56 0.04
C VAL A 120 -12.71 13.10 0.31
N ARG A 121 -11.48 12.66 0.03
CA ARG A 121 -11.06 11.28 0.34
C ARG A 121 -11.18 10.94 1.82
N ALA A 122 -10.81 11.87 2.69
CA ALA A 122 -10.87 11.69 4.14
C ALA A 122 -12.28 11.84 4.73
N LYS A 123 -13.19 12.59 4.08
CA LYS A 123 -14.57 12.85 4.55
C LYS A 123 -15.67 12.12 3.78
N ARG A 124 -15.34 11.37 2.72
CA ARG A 124 -16.34 10.68 1.89
C ARG A 124 -17.20 9.74 2.72
N GLY A 125 -18.50 9.71 2.43
CA GLY A 125 -19.47 8.87 3.13
C GLY A 125 -19.95 9.44 4.47
N TRP A 126 -19.46 10.62 4.89
CA TRP A 126 -19.97 11.32 6.07
C TRP A 126 -21.13 12.26 5.69
N THR A 127 -22.27 12.13 6.36
CA THR A 127 -23.49 12.89 6.03
C THR A 127 -23.37 14.37 6.42
N ASP A 128 -22.92 14.66 7.64
CA ASP A 128 -22.71 16.03 8.11
C ASP A 128 -21.21 16.33 8.23
N THR A 129 -20.67 16.99 7.21
CA THR A 129 -19.25 17.33 7.13
C THR A 129 -18.86 18.56 7.95
N SER A 130 -19.82 19.22 8.63
CA SER A 130 -19.52 20.24 9.65
C SER A 130 -18.95 19.63 10.93
N GLN A 131 -19.21 18.34 11.18
CA GLN A 131 -18.76 17.62 12.36
C GLN A 131 -17.42 16.89 12.14
N PRO A 132 -16.66 16.63 13.21
CA PRO A 132 -15.54 15.69 13.20
C PRO A 132 -15.98 14.29 12.73
N GLY A 133 -15.08 13.58 12.04
CA GLY A 133 -15.35 12.25 11.50
C GLY A 133 -14.56 11.98 10.22
N CYS A 134 -14.18 10.73 9.96
CA CYS A 134 -13.37 10.41 8.80
C CYS A 134 -13.68 9.03 8.21
N PHE A 135 -13.34 8.88 6.94
CA PHE A 135 -13.20 7.60 6.27
C PHE A 135 -11.74 7.20 6.25
N ASN A 136 -11.36 6.31 7.17
CA ASN A 136 -9.97 6.06 7.53
C ASN A 136 -9.18 5.11 6.60
N LYS A 137 -9.75 4.74 5.46
CA LYS A 137 -9.16 3.74 4.54
C LYS A 137 -7.73 4.08 4.13
N ASP A 138 -7.43 5.35 3.86
CA ASP A 138 -6.14 5.75 3.29
C ASP A 138 -4.99 5.78 4.32
N GLN A 139 -5.24 5.55 5.63
CA GLN A 139 -4.16 5.37 6.62
C GLN A 139 -3.36 4.09 6.39
N VAL A 140 -3.97 3.08 5.76
CA VAL A 140 -3.35 1.77 5.54
C VAL A 140 -2.09 1.84 4.69
N TYR A 141 -1.93 2.85 3.82
CA TYR A 141 -0.75 2.96 2.97
C TYR A 141 0.50 3.20 3.82
N LEU A 142 0.49 4.22 4.68
CA LEU A 142 1.66 4.51 5.53
C LEU A 142 1.85 3.43 6.58
N ASP A 143 0.79 2.99 7.26
CA ASP A 143 0.87 1.90 8.25
C ASP A 143 1.48 0.63 7.62
N GLY A 144 1.03 0.27 6.42
CA GLY A 144 1.58 -0.86 5.66
C GLY A 144 3.04 -0.68 5.29
N ILE A 145 3.43 0.50 4.79
CA ILE A 145 4.83 0.80 4.45
C ILE A 145 5.73 0.61 5.68
N LEU A 146 5.38 1.24 6.81
CA LEU A 146 6.22 1.19 8.02
C LEU A 146 6.36 -0.23 8.56
N ARG A 147 5.27 -1.02 8.56
CA ARG A 147 5.33 -2.44 8.95
C ARG A 147 6.24 -3.24 8.03
N ILE A 148 6.10 -3.10 6.70
CA ILE A 148 6.95 -3.84 5.75
C ILE A 148 8.42 -3.43 5.89
N LEU A 149 8.72 -2.14 6.02
CA LEU A 149 10.09 -1.67 6.21
C LEU A 149 10.67 -2.18 7.53
N ARG A 150 9.90 -2.20 8.62
CA ARG A 150 10.35 -2.73 9.92
C ARG A 150 10.77 -4.20 9.82
N TYR A 151 9.95 -5.01 9.18
CA TYR A 151 10.16 -6.45 9.10
C TYR A 151 10.93 -6.88 7.83
N ARG A 152 11.45 -5.93 7.03
CA ARG A 152 12.03 -6.18 5.70
C ARG A 152 13.11 -7.27 5.69
N GLU A 153 13.94 -7.36 6.72
CA GLU A 153 15.03 -8.32 6.82
C GLU A 153 14.53 -9.75 7.10
N SER A 154 13.33 -9.89 7.67
CA SER A 154 12.69 -11.18 7.94
C SER A 154 11.72 -11.64 6.86
N ILE A 155 11.26 -10.72 5.99
CA ILE A 155 10.25 -11.03 4.99
C ILE A 155 10.92 -11.64 3.75
N ASP A 156 10.55 -12.88 3.44
CA ASP A 156 10.79 -13.44 2.12
C ASP A 156 9.79 -12.83 1.12
N PHE A 157 10.19 -11.76 0.44
CA PHE A 157 9.34 -11.04 -0.52
C PHE A 157 8.93 -11.87 -1.74
N HIS A 158 9.78 -12.82 -2.15
CA HIS A 158 9.47 -13.72 -3.25
C HIS A 158 8.36 -14.68 -2.85
N LEU A 159 8.53 -15.36 -1.73
CA LEU A 159 7.55 -16.29 -1.19
C LEU A 159 6.27 -15.57 -0.81
N LEU A 160 6.35 -14.40 -0.19
CA LEU A 160 5.20 -13.55 0.11
C LEU A 160 4.40 -13.21 -1.14
N THR A 161 5.07 -12.92 -2.27
CA THR A 161 4.38 -12.67 -3.54
C THR A 161 3.77 -13.93 -4.13
N ALA A 162 4.48 -15.06 -4.04
CA ALA A 162 4.02 -16.37 -4.52
C ALA A 162 2.80 -16.89 -3.72
N LEU A 163 2.72 -16.62 -2.42
CA LEU A 163 1.59 -17.00 -1.57
C LEU A 163 0.32 -16.16 -1.81
N GLY A 164 0.41 -15.11 -2.63
CA GLY A 164 -0.72 -14.29 -3.02
C GLY A 164 -1.19 -13.33 -1.92
N LYS A 165 -2.51 -13.20 -1.75
CA LYS A 165 -3.14 -12.15 -0.91
C LYS A 165 -3.17 -12.56 0.57
N ILE A 166 -2.01 -12.57 1.22
CA ILE A 166 -1.87 -12.86 2.67
C ILE A 166 -1.11 -11.75 3.40
N SER A 167 -1.14 -11.76 4.74
CA SER A 167 -0.24 -10.93 5.55
C SER A 167 1.19 -11.48 5.46
N TYR A 168 2.21 -10.61 5.53
CA TYR A 168 3.60 -11.04 5.65
C TYR A 168 3.82 -11.92 6.90
N GLU A 169 3.04 -11.71 7.95
CA GLU A 169 3.08 -12.47 9.20
C GLU A 169 2.59 -13.91 9.05
N ASP A 170 1.87 -14.23 7.97
CA ASP A 170 1.33 -15.57 7.71
C ASP A 170 2.25 -16.40 6.82
N VAL A 171 3.36 -15.84 6.31
CA VAL A 171 4.22 -16.52 5.32
C VAL A 171 4.79 -17.82 5.86
N ASP A 172 5.42 -17.77 7.03
CA ASP A 172 6.15 -18.91 7.57
C ASP A 172 5.27 -20.12 7.89
N ARG A 173 4.06 -19.89 8.38
CA ARG A 173 3.12 -20.96 8.71
C ARG A 173 2.41 -21.54 7.49
N LEU A 174 2.35 -20.80 6.38
CA LEU A 174 1.65 -21.21 5.16
C LEU A 174 2.56 -21.83 4.11
N LYS A 175 3.89 -21.63 4.19
CA LYS A 175 4.84 -22.11 3.17
C LYS A 175 4.72 -23.61 2.85
N GLY A 176 4.44 -24.45 3.85
CA GLY A 176 4.26 -25.89 3.66
C GLY A 176 2.90 -26.31 3.05
N LEU A 177 1.96 -25.38 2.95
CA LEU A 177 0.62 -25.59 2.37
C LEU A 177 0.45 -24.91 1.01
N ALA A 178 1.48 -24.17 0.58
CA ALA A 178 1.44 -23.32 -0.58
C ALA A 178 1.45 -24.13 -1.87
N VAL A 179 0.63 -23.72 -2.83
CA VAL A 179 0.74 -24.19 -4.22
C VAL A 179 1.76 -23.29 -4.91
N ILE A 180 2.96 -23.81 -5.16
CA ILE A 180 4.09 -23.04 -5.74
C ILE A 180 4.22 -23.19 -7.26
N GLU A 181 3.48 -24.11 -7.86
CA GLU A 181 3.50 -24.35 -9.31
C GLU A 181 2.95 -23.15 -10.09
N ASN A 182 3.66 -22.74 -11.14
CA ASN A 182 3.26 -21.64 -12.05
C ASN A 182 3.04 -20.27 -11.38
N MET A 183 3.61 -20.04 -10.20
CA MET A 183 3.56 -18.74 -9.55
C MET A 183 4.35 -17.69 -10.34
N ARG A 184 3.83 -16.45 -10.34
CA ARG A 184 4.42 -15.32 -11.07
C ARG A 184 4.94 -14.30 -10.07
N VAL A 185 6.20 -13.91 -10.24
CA VAL A 185 6.82 -12.82 -9.48
C VAL A 185 7.20 -11.67 -10.42
N PRO A 186 7.03 -10.41 -10.00
CA PRO A 186 7.52 -9.24 -10.73
C PRO A 186 9.02 -9.31 -10.99
N HIS A 187 9.44 -8.78 -12.14
CA HIS A 187 10.87 -8.76 -12.51
C HIS A 187 11.74 -8.04 -11.47
N PHE A 188 11.25 -6.95 -10.87
CA PHE A 188 12.00 -6.19 -9.86
C PHE A 188 12.23 -6.94 -8.54
N LEU A 189 11.53 -8.06 -8.31
CA LEU A 189 11.82 -8.92 -7.16
C LEU A 189 12.91 -9.94 -7.46
N GLN A 190 13.15 -10.31 -8.73
CA GLN A 190 14.08 -11.39 -9.11
C GLN A 190 15.51 -11.18 -8.59
N ASP A 191 15.96 -9.93 -8.49
CA ASP A 191 17.21 -9.56 -7.86
C ASP A 191 16.93 -9.11 -6.41
N HIS A 192 17.05 -10.05 -5.47
CA HIS A 192 16.76 -9.79 -4.07
C HIS A 192 17.70 -8.74 -3.46
N ALA A 193 19.00 -8.82 -3.76
CA ALA A 193 19.98 -7.88 -3.21
C ALA A 193 19.65 -6.44 -3.65
N ARG A 194 19.38 -6.24 -4.94
CA ARG A 194 18.98 -4.94 -5.48
C ARG A 194 17.65 -4.46 -4.92
N TYR A 195 16.68 -5.35 -4.73
CA TYR A 195 15.41 -4.98 -4.10
C TYR A 195 15.62 -4.48 -2.66
N MET A 196 16.48 -5.14 -1.87
CA MET A 196 16.82 -4.71 -0.52
C MET A 196 17.58 -3.38 -0.51
N GLU A 197 18.47 -3.13 -1.47
CA GLU A 197 19.12 -1.81 -1.64
C GLU A 197 18.07 -0.70 -1.89
N HIS A 198 17.03 -0.98 -2.68
CA HIS A 198 15.95 -0.01 -2.88
C HIS A 198 15.14 0.25 -1.60
N LEU A 199 14.87 -0.78 -0.79
CA LEU A 199 14.21 -0.59 0.51
C LEU A 199 15.07 0.24 1.47
N LYS A 200 16.37 -0.03 1.51
CA LYS A 200 17.33 0.78 2.29
C LYS A 200 17.34 2.23 1.82
N LYS A 201 17.35 2.46 0.50
CA LYS A 201 17.30 3.82 -0.06
C LYS A 201 16.01 4.55 0.32
N ILE A 202 14.88 3.85 0.36
CA ILE A 202 13.61 4.42 0.83
C ILE A 202 13.74 4.86 2.29
N MET A 203 14.32 4.03 3.16
CA MET A 203 14.54 4.41 4.55
C MET A 203 15.46 5.62 4.69
N GLU A 204 16.61 5.62 4.02
CA GLU A 204 17.58 6.72 4.05
C GLU A 204 16.97 8.07 3.63
N VAL A 205 16.21 8.09 2.52
CA VAL A 205 15.62 9.33 1.99
C VAL A 205 14.47 9.86 2.84
N ASN A 206 13.82 9.00 3.62
CA ASN A 206 12.73 9.37 4.50
C ASN A 206 13.15 9.45 5.96
N GLU A 207 14.46 9.40 6.24
CA GLU A 207 15.02 9.51 7.59
C GLU A 207 14.39 8.51 8.57
N LEU A 208 14.19 7.26 8.12
CA LEU A 208 13.66 6.18 8.94
C LEU A 208 14.79 5.29 9.44
N THR A 209 14.83 5.08 10.74
CA THR A 209 15.75 4.14 11.43
C THR A 209 15.02 2.90 11.92
N ASP A 210 15.77 1.84 12.22
CA ASP A 210 15.19 0.62 12.79
C ASP A 210 14.64 0.86 14.20
N GLU A 211 15.30 1.73 14.99
CA GLU A 211 14.83 2.18 16.30
C GLU A 211 13.49 2.90 16.21
N GLU A 212 13.34 3.88 15.30
CA GLU A 212 12.07 4.59 15.12
C GLU A 212 10.95 3.67 14.65
N LEU A 213 11.24 2.73 13.74
CA LEU A 213 10.25 1.77 13.28
C LEU A 213 9.82 0.81 14.39
N GLN A 214 10.73 0.47 15.30
CA GLN A 214 10.43 -0.33 16.48
C GLN A 214 9.50 0.40 17.46
N ASP A 215 9.70 1.70 17.66
CA ASP A 215 8.87 2.51 18.56
C ASP A 215 7.49 2.81 17.98
N LEU A 216 7.41 3.09 16.68
CA LEU A 216 6.17 3.47 15.98
C LEU A 216 5.21 2.31 15.79
N ILE A 217 5.74 1.09 15.65
CA ILE A 217 4.95 -0.12 15.46
C ILE A 217 5.19 -0.97 16.70
N ASN A 218 4.28 -0.96 17.67
CA ASN A 218 4.31 -1.93 18.77
C ASN A 218 3.47 -3.17 18.44
#